data_AF-A0A0M8QRK9-F1
#
_entry.id   AF-A0A0M8QRK9-F1
#
_cell.length_a   1.000
_cell.length_b   1.000
_cell.length_c   1.000
_cell.angle_alpha   90.00
_cell.angle_beta   90.00
_cell.angle_gamma   90.00
#
_symmetry.space_group_name_H-M   'P 1'
#
loop_
_entity.id
_entity.type
_entity.pdbx_description
1 polymer ?
#
loop_
_entity_poly.entity_id
_entity_poly.type
_entity_poly.pdbx_seq_one_letter_code
_entity_poly.pdbx_strand_id
1 'polypeptide(L)'
;MIPADADELVTTQDIAEKYQANEATVTYWTTLPGFPEGWPAGPGRTLVREAAEVDAWLKENLPVHWAKGQDSDNPFGLPAGGPKDLVTLSDICAWEGKALGRSEPVPEGTLRSYMSKKPPKMPGPDRVPGDGKTPEVTERMWFRETAYAFVNRPRRMRRQTKAEEPPAGEQTPAAGSALPSRSATARTGHLDAHAIATTYGVSGQTARGWIRAAGFPEAGEHGYSAAEVDEWMRENRQRTWAKAQRRAELSGQAWAGSSATDEDAAVQRELAEPTASAEPATEAQGDRAQLTAEMIGPRYGVSEYTGLQWTNVKEKREGGKVVRQAFPAPRRTQPRTYDEREVDAWVEKHRPHVWAAFKGTGPALVHELPEGDPRDLLDINDFAEVLGMATRGEALARETVHAYHARGQIPFADRTADDGKKPRVFQDHWYRETVYRFVLSRRGPGRFGPRS
;
A
#
# COMPACT_ATOMS: atom_id res chain seq x y z
N MET A 1 -51.73 -16.21 -8.37
CA MET A 1 -52.80 -15.53 -9.11
C MET A 1 -52.17 -14.26 -9.65
N ILE A 2 -52.19 -14.04 -10.96
CA ILE A 2 -51.54 -12.86 -11.57
C ILE A 2 -52.39 -11.62 -11.19
N PRO A 3 -51.81 -10.51 -10.72
CA PRO A 3 -52.54 -9.28 -10.44
C PRO A 3 -53.31 -8.81 -11.68
N ALA A 4 -54.53 -8.28 -11.50
CA ALA A 4 -55.40 -7.86 -12.60
C ALA A 4 -54.95 -6.55 -13.27
N ASP A 5 -54.02 -5.85 -12.64
CA ASP A 5 -53.45 -4.54 -12.96
C ASP A 5 -52.01 -4.63 -13.51
N ALA A 6 -51.46 -5.84 -13.71
CA ALA A 6 -50.13 -6.00 -14.29
C ALA A 6 -50.16 -5.70 -15.80
N ASP A 7 -49.59 -4.55 -16.19
CA ASP A 7 -49.58 -4.06 -17.58
C ASP A 7 -48.69 -4.90 -18.52
N GLU A 8 -47.46 -5.20 -18.10
CA GLU A 8 -46.48 -5.95 -18.90
C GLU A 8 -45.79 -7.01 -18.02
N LEU A 9 -45.81 -8.26 -18.49
CA LEU A 9 -45.24 -9.40 -17.78
C LEU A 9 -43.93 -9.82 -18.42
N VAL A 10 -42.87 -9.90 -17.61
CA VAL A 10 -41.51 -10.28 -18.03
C VAL A 10 -41.04 -11.55 -17.34
N THR A 11 -40.37 -12.42 -18.10
CA THR A 11 -39.69 -13.61 -17.60
C THR A 11 -38.25 -13.28 -17.15
N THR A 12 -37.59 -14.22 -16.49
CA THR A 12 -36.15 -14.11 -16.18
C THR A 12 -35.30 -13.88 -17.44
N GLN A 13 -35.70 -14.46 -18.58
CA GLN A 13 -35.00 -14.30 -19.86
C GLN A 13 -35.20 -12.88 -20.41
N ASP A 14 -36.42 -12.35 -20.39
CA ASP A 14 -36.71 -10.99 -20.86
C ASP A 14 -35.98 -9.93 -20.02
N ILE A 15 -35.91 -10.14 -18.70
CA ILE A 15 -35.12 -9.29 -17.79
C ILE A 15 -33.63 -9.39 -18.12
N ALA A 16 -33.12 -10.59 -18.39
CA ALA A 16 -31.70 -10.78 -18.74
C ALA A 16 -31.34 -10.05 -20.04
N GLU A 17 -32.21 -10.15 -21.06
CA GLU A 17 -32.06 -9.47 -22.34
C GLU A 17 -32.11 -7.95 -22.18
N LYS A 18 -33.19 -7.43 -21.59
CA LYS A 18 -33.40 -5.97 -21.40
C LYS A 18 -32.23 -5.33 -20.67
N TYR A 19 -31.80 -5.89 -19.54
CA TYR A 19 -30.76 -5.28 -18.69
C TYR A 19 -29.34 -5.78 -18.99
N GLN A 20 -29.16 -6.49 -20.13
CA GLN A 20 -27.87 -7.03 -20.59
C GLN A 20 -27.13 -7.80 -19.48
N ALA A 21 -27.87 -8.64 -18.77
CA ALA A 21 -27.39 -9.54 -17.74
C ALA A 21 -27.47 -10.99 -18.22
N ASN A 22 -26.76 -11.90 -17.57
CA ASN A 22 -26.99 -13.33 -17.82
C ASN A 22 -28.14 -13.84 -16.95
N GLU A 23 -28.83 -14.89 -17.40
CA GLU A 23 -29.99 -15.45 -16.68
C GLU A 23 -29.63 -15.94 -15.26
N ALA A 24 -28.42 -16.44 -15.03
CA ALA A 24 -27.95 -16.83 -13.70
C ALA A 24 -27.89 -15.63 -12.74
N THR A 25 -27.51 -14.44 -13.24
CA THR A 25 -27.46 -13.19 -12.47
C THR A 25 -28.87 -12.73 -12.15
N VAL A 26 -29.80 -12.80 -13.11
CA VAL A 26 -31.21 -12.47 -12.86
C VAL A 26 -31.82 -13.45 -11.86
N THR A 27 -31.55 -14.75 -12.00
CA THR A 27 -31.98 -15.78 -11.03
C THR A 27 -31.48 -15.44 -9.63
N TYR A 28 -30.23 -14.98 -9.49
CA TYR A 28 -29.73 -14.49 -8.22
C TYR A 28 -30.47 -13.24 -7.72
N TRP A 29 -30.83 -12.29 -8.59
CA TRP A 29 -31.62 -11.13 -8.17
C TRP A 29 -32.96 -11.53 -7.56
N THR A 30 -33.58 -12.59 -8.08
CA THR A 30 -34.85 -13.10 -7.53
C THR A 30 -34.75 -13.64 -6.10
N THR A 31 -33.54 -13.87 -5.59
CA THR A 31 -33.33 -14.26 -4.18
C THR A 31 -33.01 -13.06 -3.27
N LEU A 32 -32.88 -11.85 -3.83
CA LEU A 32 -32.58 -10.66 -3.07
C LEU A 32 -33.83 -10.09 -2.38
N PRO A 33 -33.68 -9.50 -1.18
CA PRO A 33 -34.81 -8.91 -0.46
C PRO A 33 -35.54 -7.86 -1.29
N GLY A 34 -36.87 -7.94 -1.29
CA GLY A 34 -37.75 -6.99 -1.96
C GLY A 34 -37.81 -7.13 -3.49
N PHE A 35 -37.11 -8.10 -4.10
CA PHE A 35 -37.25 -8.34 -5.54
C PHE A 35 -38.68 -8.80 -5.87
N PRO A 36 -39.30 -8.33 -6.97
CA PRO A 36 -40.69 -8.66 -7.30
C PRO A 36 -40.98 -10.16 -7.35
N GLU A 37 -42.09 -10.56 -6.74
CA GLU A 37 -42.51 -11.96 -6.64
C GLU A 37 -42.89 -12.50 -8.03
N GLY A 38 -42.45 -13.72 -8.33
CA GLY A 38 -42.78 -14.37 -9.60
C GLY A 38 -44.07 -15.18 -9.50
N TRP A 39 -44.98 -15.02 -10.46
CA TRP A 39 -46.19 -15.82 -10.56
C TRP A 39 -46.06 -16.87 -11.67
N PRO A 40 -46.54 -18.11 -11.46
CA PRO A 40 -46.51 -19.12 -12.51
C PRO A 40 -47.50 -18.76 -13.63
N ALA A 41 -47.01 -18.73 -14.86
CA ALA A 41 -47.80 -18.55 -16.08
C ALA A 41 -47.56 -19.71 -17.08
N GLY A 42 -48.64 -20.16 -17.71
CA GLY A 42 -48.62 -21.18 -18.76
C GLY A 42 -48.37 -22.63 -18.31
N PRO A 43 -48.40 -23.59 -19.26
CA PRO A 43 -48.33 -25.03 -18.98
C PRO A 43 -46.96 -25.51 -18.44
N GLY A 44 -45.93 -24.67 -18.50
CA GLY A 44 -44.59 -24.95 -17.96
C GLY A 44 -44.31 -24.37 -16.57
N ARG A 45 -45.27 -23.67 -15.94
CA ARG A 45 -45.08 -22.93 -14.68
C ARG A 45 -43.89 -21.95 -14.72
N THR A 46 -43.66 -21.31 -15.86
CA THR A 46 -42.65 -20.25 -15.98
C THR A 46 -43.03 -19.10 -15.06
N LEU A 47 -42.09 -18.62 -14.25
CA LEU A 47 -42.34 -17.48 -13.36
C LEU A 47 -42.24 -16.18 -14.15
N VAL A 48 -43.34 -15.43 -14.20
CA VAL A 48 -43.44 -14.08 -14.76
C VAL A 48 -43.57 -13.05 -13.65
N ARG A 49 -43.11 -11.83 -13.92
CA ARG A 49 -43.11 -10.70 -12.99
C ARG A 49 -43.61 -9.46 -13.71
N GLU A 50 -44.08 -8.47 -12.95
CA GLU A 50 -44.47 -7.20 -13.53
C GLU A 50 -43.24 -6.37 -13.92
N ALA A 51 -43.21 -5.87 -15.16
CA ALA A 51 -42.07 -5.16 -15.73
C ALA A 51 -41.76 -3.86 -14.99
N ALA A 52 -42.79 -3.12 -14.59
CA ALA A 52 -42.66 -1.84 -13.89
C ALA A 52 -42.04 -2.02 -12.50
N GLU A 53 -42.46 -3.05 -11.75
CA GLU A 53 -41.89 -3.36 -10.43
C GLU A 53 -40.42 -3.78 -10.55
N VAL A 54 -40.08 -4.58 -11.56
CA VAL A 54 -38.69 -4.98 -11.81
C VAL A 54 -37.82 -3.78 -12.18
N ASP A 55 -38.32 -2.88 -13.03
CA ASP A 55 -37.60 -1.64 -13.39
C ASP A 55 -37.36 -0.75 -12.18
N ALA A 56 -38.40 -0.50 -11.37
CA ALA A 56 -38.31 0.30 -10.15
C ALA A 56 -37.32 -0.30 -9.15
N TRP A 57 -37.41 -1.62 -8.91
CA TRP A 57 -36.50 -2.31 -8.00
C TRP A 57 -35.04 -2.25 -8.48
N LEU A 58 -34.80 -2.47 -9.78
CA LEU A 58 -33.45 -2.39 -10.36
C LEU A 58 -32.89 -0.98 -10.30
N LYS A 59 -33.71 0.05 -10.53
CA LYS A 59 -33.29 1.45 -10.43
C LYS A 59 -32.77 1.80 -9.04
N GLU A 60 -33.44 1.30 -8.00
CA GLU A 60 -33.08 1.55 -6.62
C GLU A 60 -31.89 0.69 -6.16
N ASN A 61 -31.94 -0.62 -6.42
CA ASN A 61 -31.03 -1.59 -5.82
C ASN A 61 -29.81 -1.88 -6.69
N LEU A 62 -29.96 -1.82 -8.02
CA LEU A 62 -28.93 -2.17 -9.00
C LEU A 62 -28.86 -1.13 -10.14
N PRO A 63 -28.61 0.16 -9.84
CA PRO A 63 -28.70 1.26 -10.82
C PRO A 63 -27.79 1.07 -12.04
N VAL A 64 -26.68 0.35 -11.88
CA VAL A 64 -25.75 0.02 -12.98
C VAL A 64 -26.37 -0.97 -13.99
N HIS A 65 -27.16 -1.93 -13.52
CA HIS A 65 -27.86 -2.87 -14.40
C HIS A 65 -29.09 -2.24 -14.99
N TRP A 66 -29.86 -1.51 -14.18
CA TRP A 66 -30.99 -0.71 -14.66
C TRP A 66 -30.58 0.21 -15.81
N ALA A 67 -29.47 0.94 -15.66
CA ALA A 67 -28.95 1.86 -16.66
C ALA A 67 -28.62 1.20 -18.02
N LYS A 68 -28.26 -0.09 -18.05
CA LYS A 68 -27.96 -0.81 -19.30
C LYS A 68 -29.22 -1.15 -20.10
N GLY A 69 -30.36 -1.25 -19.43
CA GLY A 69 -31.65 -1.51 -20.06
C GLY A 69 -32.44 -0.25 -20.40
N GLN A 70 -31.80 0.93 -20.30
CA GLN A 70 -32.38 2.18 -20.74
C GLN A 70 -31.84 2.56 -22.12
N ASP A 71 -32.73 2.89 -23.05
CA ASP A 71 -32.39 3.41 -24.38
C ASP A 71 -32.05 4.91 -24.34
N SER A 72 -31.25 5.32 -23.34
CA SER A 72 -30.87 6.71 -23.11
C SER A 72 -29.36 6.89 -23.10
N ASP A 73 -28.87 7.95 -23.74
CA ASP A 73 -27.46 8.38 -23.65
C ASP A 73 -27.09 8.89 -22.24
N ASN A 74 -28.09 9.11 -21.37
CA ASN A 74 -27.91 9.57 -20.00
C ASN A 74 -28.73 8.72 -19.00
N PRO A 75 -28.41 7.42 -18.87
CA PRO A 75 -29.23 6.51 -18.11
C PRO A 75 -29.21 6.84 -16.61
N PHE A 76 -28.15 7.49 -16.10
CA PHE A 76 -28.04 7.88 -14.69
C PHE A 76 -28.71 9.22 -14.34
N GLY A 77 -29.36 9.88 -15.31
CA GLY A 77 -29.96 11.20 -15.11
C GLY A 77 -28.94 12.24 -14.64
N LEU A 78 -27.78 12.29 -15.29
CA LEU A 78 -26.73 13.29 -15.07
C LEU A 78 -27.24 14.69 -15.51
N PRO A 79 -26.69 15.79 -14.96
CA PRO A 79 -27.20 17.14 -15.21
C PRO A 79 -27.11 17.57 -16.68
N ALA A 80 -28.17 18.11 -17.28
CA ALA A 80 -28.14 18.56 -18.67
C ALA A 80 -27.04 19.61 -18.95
N GLY A 81 -26.55 19.65 -20.20
CA GLY A 81 -25.60 20.67 -20.67
C GLY A 81 -25.02 20.33 -22.05
N GLY A 82 -24.26 21.27 -22.61
CA GLY A 82 -23.60 21.12 -23.90
C GLY A 82 -22.39 20.17 -23.82
N PRO A 83 -22.01 19.50 -24.93
CA PRO A 83 -20.90 18.54 -24.95
C PRO A 83 -19.56 19.17 -24.59
N LYS A 84 -19.37 20.45 -24.95
CA LYS A 84 -18.14 21.24 -24.69
C LYS A 84 -18.21 22.06 -23.41
N ASP A 85 -19.25 21.89 -22.59
CA ASP A 85 -19.28 22.52 -21.27
C ASP A 85 -18.12 21.97 -20.44
N LEU A 86 -17.40 22.87 -19.77
CA LEU A 86 -16.29 22.48 -18.92
C LEU A 86 -16.78 22.13 -17.53
N VAL A 87 -16.35 20.97 -17.06
CA VAL A 87 -16.69 20.44 -15.72
C VAL A 87 -15.44 20.11 -14.93
N THR A 88 -15.55 20.22 -13.62
CA THR A 88 -14.45 20.04 -12.68
C THR A 88 -14.28 18.56 -12.32
N LEU A 89 -13.15 18.21 -11.71
CA LEU A 89 -12.96 16.85 -11.19
C LEU A 89 -13.99 16.50 -10.10
N SER A 90 -14.43 17.48 -9.31
CA SER A 90 -15.44 17.33 -8.27
C SER A 90 -16.82 16.97 -8.86
N ASP A 91 -17.20 17.59 -9.98
CA ASP A 91 -18.44 17.25 -10.69
C ASP A 91 -18.41 15.78 -11.16
N ILE A 92 -17.30 15.37 -11.76
CA ILE A 92 -17.10 13.98 -12.21
C ILE A 92 -17.16 13.01 -11.02
N CYS A 93 -16.61 13.39 -9.86
CA CYS A 93 -16.70 12.59 -8.63
C CYS A 93 -18.15 12.37 -8.18
N ALA A 94 -18.98 13.40 -8.22
CA ALA A 94 -20.39 13.32 -7.87
C ALA A 94 -21.16 12.43 -8.85
N TRP A 95 -20.94 12.62 -10.16
CA TRP A 95 -21.58 11.84 -11.21
C TRP A 95 -21.17 10.36 -11.18
N GLU A 96 -19.89 10.09 -10.95
CA GLU A 96 -19.35 8.75 -10.77
C GLU A 96 -19.94 8.07 -9.52
N GLY A 97 -20.13 8.81 -8.43
CA GLY A 97 -20.80 8.32 -7.22
C GLY A 97 -22.23 7.89 -7.51
N LYS A 98 -22.99 8.76 -8.16
CA LYS A 98 -24.38 8.49 -8.59
C LYS A 98 -24.46 7.27 -9.51
N ALA A 99 -23.59 7.19 -10.52
CA ALA A 99 -23.54 6.06 -11.44
C ALA A 99 -23.14 4.73 -10.76
N LEU A 100 -22.47 4.78 -9.62
CA LEU A 100 -22.13 3.61 -8.80
C LEU A 100 -23.19 3.25 -7.76
N GLY A 101 -24.32 3.97 -7.71
CA GLY A 101 -25.35 3.82 -6.69
C GLY A 101 -24.87 4.23 -5.29
N ARG A 102 -23.89 5.13 -5.19
CA ARG A 102 -23.40 5.65 -3.92
C ARG A 102 -24.15 6.93 -3.56
N SER A 103 -24.46 7.09 -2.27
CA SER A 103 -24.97 8.34 -1.72
C SER A 103 -23.91 9.45 -1.73
N GLU A 104 -22.64 9.08 -1.60
CA GLU A 104 -21.50 10.01 -1.55
C GLU A 104 -20.74 10.07 -2.88
N PRO A 105 -20.17 11.24 -3.24
CA PRO A 105 -19.22 11.37 -4.34
C PRO A 105 -18.02 10.42 -4.19
N VAL A 106 -17.47 9.97 -5.31
CA VAL A 106 -16.20 9.24 -5.27
C VAL A 106 -15.09 10.19 -4.80
N PRO A 107 -14.18 9.78 -3.90
CA PRO A 107 -13.09 10.67 -3.48
C PRO A 107 -12.19 11.06 -4.65
N GLU A 108 -11.84 12.34 -4.77
CA GLU A 108 -11.01 12.85 -5.87
C GLU A 108 -9.69 12.09 -6.03
N GLY A 109 -9.06 11.69 -4.92
CA GLY A 109 -7.82 10.89 -4.94
C GLY A 109 -7.98 9.58 -5.73
N THR A 110 -9.18 9.00 -5.74
CA THR A 110 -9.50 7.80 -6.51
C THR A 110 -9.50 8.09 -8.01
N LEU A 111 -10.15 9.18 -8.45
CA LEU A 111 -10.18 9.57 -9.86
C LEU A 111 -8.79 10.01 -10.35
N ARG A 112 -8.03 10.75 -9.53
CA ARG A 112 -6.62 11.10 -9.84
C ARG A 112 -5.77 9.84 -10.05
N SER A 113 -5.98 8.80 -9.23
CA SER A 113 -5.33 7.50 -9.41
C SER A 113 -5.76 6.79 -10.71
N TYR A 114 -6.99 6.98 -11.18
CA TYR A 114 -7.46 6.39 -12.44
C TYR A 114 -6.82 7.03 -13.67
N MET A 115 -6.50 8.32 -13.59
CA MET A 115 -5.75 9.04 -14.62
C MET A 115 -4.29 8.58 -14.69
N SER A 116 -3.69 8.18 -13.57
CA SER A 116 -2.26 7.81 -13.51
C SER A 116 -1.97 6.35 -13.89
N LYS A 117 -2.99 5.52 -14.12
CA LYS A 117 -2.81 4.10 -14.50
C LYS A 117 -2.40 3.97 -15.97
N LYS A 118 -1.75 2.85 -16.32
CA LYS A 118 -1.42 2.49 -17.71
C LYS A 118 -2.09 1.15 -18.08
N PRO A 119 -3.06 1.13 -19.01
CA PRO A 119 -3.69 2.30 -19.67
C PRO A 119 -4.52 3.14 -18.68
N PRO A 120 -4.71 4.45 -18.95
CA PRO A 120 -5.50 5.31 -18.07
C PRO A 120 -6.95 4.88 -18.10
N LYS A 121 -7.55 4.72 -16.92
CA LYS A 121 -8.96 4.33 -16.79
C LYS A 121 -9.89 5.55 -16.92
N MET A 122 -9.38 6.73 -16.59
CA MET A 122 -10.04 8.02 -16.78
C MET A 122 -9.23 8.84 -17.79
N PRO A 123 -9.87 9.47 -18.78
CA PRO A 123 -9.18 10.37 -19.70
C PRO A 123 -8.54 11.55 -18.97
N GLY A 124 -7.43 12.06 -19.53
CA GLY A 124 -6.79 13.28 -19.06
C GLY A 124 -7.72 14.50 -19.20
N PRO A 125 -7.39 15.63 -18.55
CA PRO A 125 -8.17 16.86 -18.67
C PRO A 125 -8.09 17.41 -20.09
N ASP A 126 -9.22 17.88 -20.61
CA ASP A 126 -9.31 18.51 -21.93
C ASP A 126 -8.74 19.93 -21.91
N ARG A 127 -8.84 20.61 -20.75
CA ARG A 127 -8.34 21.96 -20.51
C ARG A 127 -7.48 21.99 -19.25
N VAL A 128 -6.37 22.71 -19.32
CA VAL A 128 -5.45 22.90 -18.18
C VAL A 128 -5.13 24.38 -17.98
N PRO A 129 -4.86 24.83 -16.74
CA PRO A 129 -4.49 26.21 -16.50
C PRO A 129 -3.27 26.62 -17.32
N GLY A 130 -3.34 27.79 -17.95
CA GLY A 130 -2.27 28.30 -18.80
C GLY A 130 -2.15 27.63 -20.18
N ASP A 131 -3.14 26.86 -20.63
CA ASP A 131 -3.13 26.26 -21.98
C ASP A 131 -3.34 27.25 -23.14
N GLY A 132 -3.55 28.54 -22.83
CA GLY A 132 -3.69 29.62 -23.81
C GLY A 132 -4.98 29.58 -24.64
N LYS A 133 -5.95 28.74 -24.27
CA LYS A 133 -7.22 28.59 -25.00
C LYS A 133 -8.37 29.27 -24.22
N THR A 134 -9.46 29.59 -24.90
CA THR A 134 -10.67 30.21 -24.31
C THR A 134 -11.78 29.17 -24.07
N PRO A 135 -12.59 29.26 -22.99
CA PRO A 135 -12.40 30.13 -21.83
C PRO A 135 -11.12 29.77 -21.06
N GLU A 136 -10.54 30.74 -20.37
CA GLU A 136 -9.42 30.49 -19.46
C GLU A 136 -9.92 29.69 -18.25
N VAL A 137 -9.15 28.68 -17.85
CA VAL A 137 -9.50 27.80 -16.73
C VAL A 137 -8.48 27.95 -15.62
N THR A 138 -8.96 28.07 -14.38
CA THR A 138 -8.12 28.17 -13.18
C THR A 138 -7.71 26.81 -12.63
N GLU A 139 -8.40 25.75 -13.05
CA GLU A 139 -8.11 24.36 -12.68
C GLU A 139 -8.19 23.41 -13.89
N ARG A 140 -7.87 22.13 -13.66
CA ARG A 140 -7.98 21.10 -14.70
C ARG A 140 -9.46 20.79 -14.92
N MET A 141 -9.91 20.90 -16.16
CA MET A 141 -11.31 20.70 -16.52
C MET A 141 -11.44 19.71 -17.68
N TRP A 142 -12.59 19.07 -17.75
CA TRP A 142 -12.97 18.13 -18.81
C TRP A 142 -14.16 18.69 -19.57
N PHE A 143 -14.25 18.37 -20.86
CA PHE A 143 -15.50 18.53 -21.56
C PHE A 143 -16.53 17.55 -20.98
N ARG A 144 -17.78 17.99 -20.91
CA ARG A 144 -18.90 17.17 -20.44
C ARG A 144 -18.98 15.86 -21.20
N GLU A 145 -18.77 15.87 -22.51
CA GLU A 145 -18.76 14.64 -23.32
C GLU A 145 -17.69 13.64 -22.86
N THR A 146 -16.47 14.12 -22.57
CA THR A 146 -15.37 13.30 -22.05
C THR A 146 -15.69 12.72 -20.68
N ALA A 147 -16.25 13.55 -19.80
CA ALA A 147 -16.69 13.13 -18.49
C ALA A 147 -17.82 12.09 -18.56
N TYR A 148 -18.79 12.28 -19.46
CA TYR A 148 -19.94 11.40 -19.63
C TYR A 148 -19.54 10.05 -20.21
N ALA A 149 -18.68 10.06 -21.24
CA ALA A 149 -18.10 8.83 -21.77
C ALA A 149 -17.39 8.02 -20.68
N PHE A 150 -16.68 8.70 -19.77
CA PHE A 150 -16.09 8.04 -18.61
C PHE A 150 -17.14 7.52 -17.63
N VAL A 151 -18.13 8.32 -17.22
CA VAL A 151 -19.14 7.90 -16.23
C VAL A 151 -20.01 6.75 -16.77
N ASN A 152 -20.40 6.80 -18.04
CA ASN A 152 -21.24 5.82 -18.71
C ASN A 152 -20.48 4.58 -19.21
N ARG A 153 -19.16 4.50 -18.97
CA ARG A 153 -18.33 3.37 -19.44
C ARG A 153 -18.87 2.01 -18.95
N PRO A 154 -18.77 0.94 -19.74
CA PRO A 154 -19.12 -0.41 -19.30
C PRO A 154 -18.32 -0.82 -18.06
N ARG A 155 -19.01 -1.28 -17.01
CA ARG A 155 -18.39 -1.68 -15.74
C ARG A 155 -18.53 -3.19 -15.51
N ARG A 156 -17.44 -3.83 -15.10
CA ARG A 156 -17.50 -5.09 -14.35
C ARG A 156 -17.53 -4.76 -12.86
N MET A 157 -18.65 -5.02 -12.19
CA MET A 157 -18.69 -4.89 -10.74
C MET A 157 -17.82 -5.96 -10.09
N ARG A 158 -17.01 -5.53 -9.12
CA ARG A 158 -16.60 -6.36 -8.00
C ARG A 158 -17.73 -6.30 -6.98
N ARG A 159 -18.19 -7.46 -6.49
CA ARG A 159 -19.24 -7.63 -5.46
C ARG A 159 -19.24 -6.43 -4.50
N GLN A 160 -20.32 -5.67 -4.49
CA GLN A 160 -20.62 -4.82 -3.33
C GLN A 160 -21.11 -5.76 -2.24
N THR A 161 -20.21 -6.15 -1.35
CA THR A 161 -20.64 -6.62 -0.03
C THR A 161 -21.16 -5.37 0.65
N LYS A 162 -22.49 -5.24 0.76
CA LYS A 162 -23.07 -4.35 1.77
C LYS A 162 -22.41 -4.77 3.08
N ALA A 163 -21.78 -3.83 3.79
CA ALA A 163 -21.20 -4.08 5.09
C ALA A 163 -22.37 -4.29 6.07
N GLU A 164 -22.94 -5.49 6.01
CA GLU A 164 -23.78 -6.02 7.05
C GLU A 164 -22.83 -6.81 7.96
N GLU A 165 -22.74 -6.36 9.20
CA GLU A 165 -21.89 -6.89 10.25
C GLU A 165 -22.19 -8.39 10.42
N PRO A 166 -21.27 -9.32 10.06
CA PRO A 166 -21.54 -10.73 10.22
C PRO A 166 -21.33 -11.14 11.68
N PRO A 167 -22.26 -11.92 12.28
CA PRO A 167 -22.04 -12.50 13.60
C PRO A 167 -20.85 -13.45 13.56
N ALA A 168 -20.03 -13.38 14.61
CA ALA A 168 -18.85 -14.19 14.81
C ALA A 168 -19.19 -15.69 14.74
N GLY A 169 -18.76 -16.34 13.65
CA GLY A 169 -18.86 -17.78 13.45
C GLY A 169 -17.47 -18.39 13.24
N GLU A 170 -17.14 -19.33 14.11
CA GLU A 170 -15.93 -20.17 14.11
C GLU A 170 -15.59 -20.72 12.71
N GLN A 171 -14.33 -20.59 12.31
CA GLN A 171 -13.75 -21.39 11.23
C GLN A 171 -12.47 -22.06 11.70
N THR A 172 -12.57 -23.39 11.74
CA THR A 172 -11.55 -24.41 12.00
C THR A 172 -10.40 -24.33 10.99
N PRO A 173 -9.12 -24.53 11.40
CA PRO A 173 -8.00 -24.48 10.46
C PRO A 173 -7.85 -25.78 9.66
N ALA A 174 -7.78 -25.65 8.33
CA ALA A 174 -7.38 -26.73 7.42
C ALA A 174 -5.84 -26.86 7.37
N ALA A 175 -5.39 -28.10 7.39
CA ALA A 175 -3.99 -28.50 7.41
C ALA A 175 -3.29 -28.40 6.03
N GLY A 176 -1.98 -28.19 6.09
CA GLY A 176 -1.01 -28.91 5.25
C GLY A 176 -0.81 -28.42 3.81
N SER A 177 0.23 -27.60 3.60
CA SER A 177 1.03 -27.66 2.37
C SER A 177 2.45 -27.17 2.67
N ALA A 178 3.37 -28.12 2.80
CA ALA A 178 4.79 -27.90 2.92
C ALA A 178 5.38 -27.53 1.54
N LEU A 179 6.19 -26.47 1.49
CA LEU A 179 7.07 -26.18 0.36
C LEU A 179 8.53 -26.29 0.83
N PRO A 180 9.44 -26.75 -0.03
CA PRO A 180 10.76 -27.24 0.39
C PRO A 180 11.72 -26.11 0.78
N SER A 181 12.49 -26.40 1.82
CA SER A 181 13.59 -25.62 2.38
C SER A 181 14.63 -25.23 1.32
N ARG A 182 14.94 -23.94 1.20
CA ARG A 182 16.14 -23.45 0.49
C ARG A 182 17.31 -23.39 1.48
N SER A 183 18.24 -24.33 1.33
CA SER A 183 19.51 -24.34 2.03
C SER A 183 20.38 -23.14 1.64
N ALA A 184 21.06 -22.55 2.62
CA ALA A 184 22.09 -21.56 2.45
C ALA A 184 23.39 -22.25 2.00
N THR A 185 23.83 -22.00 0.76
CA THR A 185 25.11 -22.50 0.25
C THR A 185 26.20 -21.47 0.52
N ALA A 186 27.29 -21.91 1.15
CA ALA A 186 28.53 -21.14 1.26
C ALA A 186 29.07 -20.78 -0.14
N ARG A 187 29.72 -19.61 -0.26
CA ARG A 187 30.32 -19.12 -1.51
C ARG A 187 31.41 -20.05 -2.02
N THR A 188 31.08 -20.90 -2.98
CA THR A 188 32.09 -21.56 -3.81
C THR A 188 31.73 -21.44 -5.29
N GLY A 189 32.59 -20.71 -6.00
CA GLY A 189 32.79 -20.83 -7.43
C GLY A 189 31.94 -19.91 -8.29
N HIS A 190 30.68 -20.27 -8.51
CA HIS A 190 29.95 -19.81 -9.70
C HIS A 190 28.56 -19.27 -9.34
N LEU A 191 28.18 -18.21 -10.03
CA LEU A 191 26.94 -17.48 -9.84
C LEU A 191 26.05 -17.66 -11.07
N ASP A 192 24.76 -17.90 -10.87
CA ASP A 192 23.76 -17.68 -11.90
C ASP A 192 23.24 -16.23 -11.85
N ALA A 193 22.40 -15.84 -12.80
CA ALA A 193 21.84 -14.48 -12.86
C ALA A 193 21.07 -14.09 -11.57
N HIS A 194 20.49 -15.07 -10.88
CA HIS A 194 19.76 -14.84 -9.62
C HIS A 194 20.74 -14.65 -8.45
N ALA A 195 21.82 -15.42 -8.40
CA ALA A 195 22.89 -15.29 -7.42
C ALA A 195 23.63 -13.96 -7.60
N ILE A 196 23.87 -13.50 -8.83
CA ILE A 196 24.39 -12.15 -9.11
C ILE A 196 23.43 -11.09 -8.56
N ALA A 197 22.14 -11.19 -8.88
CA ALA A 197 21.13 -10.24 -8.41
C ALA A 197 21.07 -10.17 -6.88
N THR A 198 21.12 -11.33 -6.22
CA THR A 198 21.10 -11.45 -4.77
C THR A 198 22.39 -10.88 -4.15
N THR A 199 23.55 -11.25 -4.68
CA THR A 199 24.87 -10.84 -4.16
C THR A 199 25.02 -9.32 -4.16
N TYR A 200 24.61 -8.65 -5.24
CA TYR A 200 24.70 -7.20 -5.33
C TYR A 200 23.41 -6.49 -4.89
N GLY A 201 22.39 -7.24 -4.46
CA GLY A 201 21.05 -6.77 -4.06
C GLY A 201 20.42 -5.82 -5.08
N VAL A 202 20.36 -6.28 -6.32
CA VAL A 202 19.64 -5.64 -7.42
C VAL A 202 18.52 -6.56 -7.91
N SER A 203 17.65 -6.06 -8.77
CA SER A 203 16.62 -6.90 -9.38
C SER A 203 17.23 -7.94 -10.33
N GLY A 204 16.56 -9.09 -10.50
CA GLY A 204 16.98 -10.10 -11.48
C GLY A 204 17.04 -9.56 -12.91
N GLN A 205 16.18 -8.60 -13.27
CA GLN A 205 16.21 -7.94 -14.58
C GLN A 205 17.46 -7.07 -14.74
N THR A 206 17.87 -6.36 -13.70
CA THR A 206 19.11 -5.56 -13.68
C THR A 206 20.33 -6.46 -13.87
N ALA A 207 20.42 -7.58 -13.14
CA ALA A 207 21.51 -8.55 -13.30
C ALA A 207 21.59 -9.13 -14.71
N ARG A 208 20.45 -9.50 -15.33
CA ARG A 208 20.40 -9.91 -16.75
C ARG A 208 20.76 -8.80 -17.72
N GLY A 209 20.58 -7.54 -17.32
CA GLY A 209 21.07 -6.38 -18.08
C GLY A 209 22.59 -6.30 -18.07
N TRP A 210 23.22 -6.54 -16.91
CA TRP A 210 24.68 -6.55 -16.77
C TRP A 210 25.32 -7.70 -17.53
N ILE A 211 24.72 -8.89 -17.45
CA ILE A 211 25.16 -10.08 -18.19
C ILE A 211 25.27 -9.83 -19.71
N ARG A 212 24.45 -8.93 -20.26
CA ARG A 212 24.44 -8.58 -21.68
C ARG A 212 25.31 -7.35 -22.02
N ALA A 213 25.94 -6.73 -21.02
CA ALA A 213 26.80 -5.58 -21.23
C ALA A 213 28.13 -6.01 -21.86
N ALA A 214 28.69 -5.15 -22.71
CA ALA A 214 30.01 -5.40 -23.30
C ALA A 214 31.07 -5.53 -22.19
N GLY A 215 31.92 -6.56 -22.32
CA GLY A 215 32.98 -6.85 -21.35
C GLY A 215 32.54 -7.52 -20.06
N PHE A 216 31.26 -7.90 -19.90
CA PHE A 216 30.83 -8.74 -18.78
C PHE A 216 31.41 -10.16 -18.91
N PRO A 217 31.86 -10.81 -17.83
CA PRO A 217 32.45 -12.15 -17.88
C PRO A 217 31.56 -13.17 -18.60
N GLU A 218 32.17 -14.02 -19.43
CA GLU A 218 31.43 -15.08 -20.11
C GLU A 218 31.03 -16.18 -19.11
N ALA A 219 29.88 -16.80 -19.34
CA ALA A 219 29.43 -17.91 -18.51
C ALA A 219 30.27 -19.15 -18.84
N GLY A 220 30.95 -19.71 -17.83
CA GLY A 220 31.58 -21.02 -17.92
C GLY A 220 30.56 -22.16 -17.80
N GLU A 221 31.05 -23.40 -17.80
CA GLU A 221 30.23 -24.61 -17.79
C GLU A 221 29.26 -24.70 -16.58
N HIS A 222 29.61 -24.07 -15.44
CA HIS A 222 28.72 -24.02 -14.26
C HIS A 222 28.30 -22.60 -13.84
N GLY A 223 28.34 -21.64 -14.76
CA GLY A 223 27.87 -20.25 -14.53
C GLY A 223 28.99 -19.20 -14.55
N TYR A 224 28.70 -18.02 -14.01
CA TYR A 224 29.64 -16.90 -13.98
C TYR A 224 30.61 -17.05 -12.82
N SER A 225 31.91 -16.89 -13.05
CA SER A 225 32.91 -16.87 -11.97
C SER A 225 32.64 -15.71 -11.01
N ALA A 226 32.49 -15.99 -9.71
CA ALA A 226 32.23 -14.94 -8.72
C ALA A 226 33.34 -13.88 -8.69
N ALA A 227 34.60 -14.29 -8.85
CA ALA A 227 35.75 -13.39 -8.82
C ALA A 227 35.78 -12.44 -10.02
N GLU A 228 35.48 -12.94 -11.22
CA GLU A 228 35.45 -12.13 -12.45
C GLU A 228 34.27 -11.16 -12.44
N VAL A 229 33.11 -11.59 -11.92
CA VAL A 229 31.95 -10.69 -11.75
C VAL A 229 32.27 -9.62 -10.71
N ASP A 230 32.94 -9.97 -9.61
CA ASP A 230 33.37 -9.02 -8.58
C ASP A 230 34.33 -7.96 -9.14
N GLU A 231 35.31 -8.37 -9.95
CA GLU A 231 36.24 -7.46 -10.63
C GLU A 231 35.52 -6.54 -11.61
N TRP A 232 34.67 -7.10 -12.48
CA TRP A 232 33.87 -6.30 -13.41
C TRP A 232 32.97 -5.30 -12.69
N MET A 233 32.37 -5.71 -11.57
CA MET A 233 31.52 -4.83 -10.74
C MET A 233 32.32 -3.73 -10.07
N ARG A 234 33.56 -4.00 -9.65
CA ARG A 234 34.47 -2.99 -9.08
C ARG A 234 34.83 -1.93 -10.12
N GLU A 235 35.03 -2.31 -11.37
CA GLU A 235 35.41 -1.38 -12.44
C GLU A 235 34.22 -0.61 -13.01
N ASN A 236 33.15 -1.32 -13.36
CA ASN A 236 32.04 -0.77 -14.15
C ASN A 236 30.89 -0.24 -13.28
N ARG A 237 30.82 -0.68 -12.02
CA ARG A 237 29.70 -0.44 -11.11
C ARG A 237 30.16 -0.18 -9.66
N GLN A 238 31.20 0.64 -9.50
CA GLN A 238 31.83 1.02 -8.22
C GLN A 238 30.83 1.28 -7.07
N ARG A 239 29.75 2.04 -7.33
CA ARG A 239 28.72 2.34 -6.31
C ARG A 239 27.97 1.09 -5.85
N THR A 240 27.62 0.20 -6.78
CA THR A 240 26.91 -1.05 -6.48
C THR A 240 27.83 -2.04 -5.78
N TRP A 241 29.11 -2.09 -6.17
CA TRP A 241 30.16 -2.85 -5.49
C TRP A 241 30.31 -2.41 -4.03
N ALA A 242 30.52 -1.12 -3.77
CA ALA A 242 30.65 -0.58 -2.41
C ALA A 242 29.41 -0.83 -1.55
N LYS A 243 28.20 -0.76 -2.14
CA LYS A 243 26.93 -1.08 -1.47
C LYS A 243 26.84 -2.56 -1.09
N ALA A 244 27.28 -3.46 -1.97
CA ALA A 244 27.30 -4.90 -1.70
C ALA A 244 28.32 -5.26 -0.59
N GLN A 245 29.47 -4.60 -0.59
CA GLN A 245 30.49 -4.74 0.45
C GLN A 245 29.97 -4.34 1.84
N ARG A 246 29.43 -3.13 1.97
CA ARG A 246 28.84 -2.65 3.24
C ARG A 246 27.74 -3.57 3.74
N ARG A 247 26.93 -4.13 2.83
CA ARG A 247 25.88 -5.11 3.21
C ARG A 247 26.49 -6.40 3.77
N ALA A 248 27.57 -6.90 3.16
CA ALA A 248 28.27 -8.10 3.63
C ALA A 248 28.92 -7.89 5.01
N GLU A 249 29.54 -6.73 5.22
CA GLU A 249 30.09 -6.32 6.52
C GLU A 249 29.00 -6.26 7.61
N LEU A 250 27.85 -5.65 7.30
CA LEU A 250 26.72 -5.55 8.23
C LEU A 250 26.01 -6.88 8.51
N SER A 251 26.05 -7.84 7.57
CA SER A 251 25.45 -9.17 7.76
C SER A 251 26.38 -10.16 8.45
N GLY A 252 27.62 -9.75 8.80
CA GLY A 252 28.65 -10.65 9.35
C GLY A 252 29.11 -11.72 8.36
N GLN A 253 28.77 -11.58 7.07
CA GLN A 253 29.25 -12.47 6.02
C GLN A 253 30.57 -11.92 5.50
N ALA A 254 31.67 -12.57 5.87
CA ALA A 254 33.00 -12.21 5.37
C ALA A 254 33.00 -12.15 3.84
N TRP A 255 33.26 -10.97 3.31
CA TRP A 255 33.50 -10.79 1.89
C TRP A 255 34.93 -11.26 1.59
N ALA A 256 35.10 -12.12 0.59
CA ALA A 256 36.40 -12.67 0.24
C ALA A 256 37.27 -11.54 -0.37
N GLY A 257 38.04 -10.85 0.47
CA GLY A 257 38.87 -9.73 0.04
C GLY A 257 39.59 -8.98 1.15
N SER A 258 39.11 -9.00 2.40
CA SER A 258 39.82 -8.34 3.51
C SER A 258 40.66 -9.34 4.31
N SER A 259 41.75 -9.79 3.68
CA SER A 259 42.94 -10.26 4.39
C SER A 259 44.01 -9.18 4.23
N ALA A 260 43.91 -8.14 5.05
CA ALA A 260 45.03 -7.26 5.33
C ALA A 260 45.20 -7.26 6.85
N THR A 261 46.38 -7.70 7.26
CA THR A 261 46.96 -7.69 8.59
C THR A 261 46.71 -6.36 9.31
N ASP A 262 46.22 -6.41 10.55
CA ASP A 262 46.90 -5.72 11.64
C ASP A 262 46.41 -6.24 12.99
N GLU A 263 47.41 -6.68 13.76
CA GLU A 263 47.35 -6.94 15.18
C GLU A 263 47.16 -5.60 15.89
N ASP A 264 46.01 -5.37 16.55
CA ASP A 264 45.88 -4.59 17.78
C ASP A 264 44.41 -4.23 18.05
N ALA A 265 43.70 -5.16 18.69
CA ALA A 265 42.53 -4.83 19.51
C ALA A 265 42.28 -5.95 20.55
N ALA A 266 43.36 -6.42 21.17
CA ALA A 266 43.33 -7.29 22.34
C ALA A 266 43.67 -6.49 23.60
N VAL A 267 42.91 -5.43 23.90
CA VAL A 267 43.02 -4.71 25.18
C VAL A 267 41.62 -4.28 25.63
N GLN A 268 41.27 -4.63 26.88
CA GLN A 268 40.04 -4.32 27.63
C GLN A 268 38.87 -5.32 27.56
N ARG A 269 39.19 -6.59 27.83
CA ARG A 269 38.42 -7.38 28.81
C ARG A 269 39.09 -7.18 30.17
N GLU A 270 38.49 -6.42 31.08
CA GLU A 270 38.49 -6.64 32.53
C GLU A 270 37.84 -5.48 33.27
N LEU A 271 37.23 -5.80 34.42
CA LEU A 271 36.60 -4.95 35.44
C LEU A 271 35.12 -4.60 35.25
N ALA A 272 34.25 -5.45 35.82
CA ALA A 272 33.57 -5.14 37.09
C ALA A 272 32.19 -5.82 37.20
N GLU A 273 32.15 -6.98 37.87
CA GLU A 273 31.08 -7.38 38.80
C GLU A 273 31.75 -8.29 39.86
N PRO A 274 31.20 -8.51 41.08
CA PRO A 274 29.87 -8.15 41.58
C PRO A 274 29.88 -7.51 42.99
N THR A 275 28.76 -6.91 43.41
CA THR A 275 28.39 -6.93 44.84
C THR A 275 26.88 -7.03 44.99
N ALA A 276 26.44 -8.15 45.52
CA ALA A 276 25.07 -8.40 45.94
C ALA A 276 24.86 -7.87 47.37
N SER A 277 23.75 -7.16 47.60
CA SER A 277 22.80 -7.42 48.70
C SER A 277 21.77 -6.30 48.82
N ALA A 278 20.50 -6.66 48.60
CA ALA A 278 19.35 -6.45 49.50
C ALA A 278 18.04 -6.25 48.70
N GLU A 279 17.22 -7.29 48.65
CA GLU A 279 15.76 -7.19 48.46
C GLU A 279 15.08 -6.84 49.81
N PRO A 280 13.74 -6.61 49.87
CA PRO A 280 12.89 -5.85 48.96
C PRO A 280 12.04 -4.81 49.74
N ALA A 281 11.82 -3.63 49.17
CA ALA A 281 10.78 -2.72 49.66
C ALA A 281 9.45 -3.05 48.96
N THR A 282 8.58 -3.73 49.69
CA THR A 282 7.18 -3.96 49.36
C THR A 282 6.43 -2.63 49.42
N GLU A 283 6.39 -1.88 48.31
CA GLU A 283 5.57 -0.68 48.21
C GLU A 283 4.51 -0.81 47.12
N ALA A 284 3.27 -0.75 47.59
CA ALA A 284 2.07 -0.29 46.92
C ALA A 284 1.80 -0.85 45.51
N GLN A 285 1.07 -1.97 45.50
CA GLN A 285 0.22 -2.41 44.40
C GLN A 285 -0.96 -1.43 44.24
N GLY A 286 -0.66 -0.15 43.97
CA GLY A 286 -1.62 0.84 43.50
C GLY A 286 -2.07 0.47 42.10
N ASP A 287 -3.35 0.73 41.81
CA ASP A 287 -4.07 0.42 40.57
C ASP A 287 -3.15 0.39 39.34
N ARG A 288 -2.69 -0.82 38.98
CA ARG A 288 -1.92 -1.03 37.77
C ARG A 288 -2.87 -0.76 36.62
N ALA A 289 -2.67 0.33 35.91
CA ALA A 289 -3.46 0.68 34.74
C ALA A 289 -3.46 -0.51 33.77
N GLN A 290 -4.63 -1.13 33.63
CA GLN A 290 -4.83 -2.26 32.74
C GLN A 290 -5.17 -1.71 31.37
N LEU A 291 -4.42 -2.14 30.35
CA LEU A 291 -4.69 -1.72 28.96
C LEU A 291 -5.63 -2.72 28.29
N THR A 292 -6.74 -2.26 27.74
CA THR A 292 -7.51 -3.05 26.76
C THR A 292 -6.79 -3.04 25.42
N ALA A 293 -7.13 -3.98 24.52
CA ALA A 293 -6.51 -4.04 23.19
C ALA A 293 -6.69 -2.72 22.40
N GLU A 294 -7.84 -2.07 22.57
CA GLU A 294 -8.20 -0.80 21.92
C GLU A 294 -7.37 0.38 22.46
N MET A 295 -6.96 0.33 23.73
CA MET A 295 -6.16 1.38 24.37
C MET A 295 -4.68 1.35 23.98
N ILE A 296 -4.18 0.22 23.46
CA ILE A 296 -2.76 0.07 23.10
C ILE A 296 -2.37 1.08 22.04
N GLY A 297 -3.13 1.20 20.95
CA GLY A 297 -2.78 2.11 19.84
C GLY A 297 -2.69 3.58 20.27
N PRO A 298 -3.77 4.14 20.85
CA PRO A 298 -3.81 5.52 21.33
C PRO A 298 -2.71 5.85 22.34
N ARG A 299 -2.36 4.93 23.25
CA ARG A 299 -1.29 5.13 24.24
C ARG A 299 0.03 5.54 23.59
N TYR A 300 0.39 4.91 22.48
CA TYR A 300 1.65 5.18 21.77
C TYR A 300 1.49 6.15 20.58
N GLY A 301 0.36 6.86 20.48
CA GLY A 301 0.12 7.82 19.40
C GLY A 301 -0.06 7.19 18.01
N VAL A 302 -0.33 5.89 17.93
CA VAL A 302 -0.66 5.18 16.68
C VAL A 302 -2.18 4.94 16.58
N SER A 303 -2.65 4.47 15.42
CA SER A 303 -4.08 4.14 15.27
C SER A 303 -4.48 2.96 16.15
N GLU A 304 -5.72 2.93 16.61
CA GLU A 304 -6.31 1.80 17.34
C GLU A 304 -6.14 0.49 16.57
N TYR A 305 -6.43 0.50 15.27
CA TYR A 305 -6.21 -0.65 14.39
C TYR A 305 -4.76 -1.16 14.44
N THR A 306 -3.78 -0.25 14.45
CA THR A 306 -2.35 -0.64 14.58
C THR A 306 -2.07 -1.32 15.91
N GLY A 307 -2.61 -0.80 17.02
CA GLY A 307 -2.52 -1.44 18.33
C GLY A 307 -3.12 -2.85 18.34
N LEU A 308 -4.32 -3.00 17.78
CA LEU A 308 -5.00 -4.30 17.61
C LEU A 308 -4.19 -5.26 16.73
N GLN A 309 -3.49 -4.78 15.71
CA GLN A 309 -2.61 -5.64 14.92
C GLN A 309 -1.41 -6.14 15.71
N TRP A 310 -0.89 -5.36 16.67
CA TRP A 310 0.21 -5.80 17.51
C TRP A 310 -0.19 -6.97 18.40
N THR A 311 -1.41 -6.97 18.96
CA THR A 311 -1.89 -8.08 19.79
C THR A 311 -1.99 -9.42 19.03
N ASN A 312 -2.01 -9.38 17.70
CA ASN A 312 -2.04 -10.55 16.83
C ASN A 312 -0.65 -11.05 16.41
N VAL A 313 0.43 -10.39 16.82
CA VAL A 313 1.80 -10.79 16.47
C VAL A 313 2.16 -12.09 17.18
N LYS A 314 2.22 -13.17 16.41
CA LYS A 314 2.68 -14.49 16.88
C LYS A 314 4.19 -14.62 16.76
N GLU A 315 4.75 -15.39 17.69
CA GLU A 315 6.15 -15.79 17.68
C GLU A 315 6.47 -16.53 16.38
N LYS A 316 7.57 -16.14 15.74
CA LYS A 316 8.10 -16.81 14.55
C LYS A 316 9.46 -17.41 14.89
N ARG A 317 9.57 -18.74 14.78
CA ARG A 317 10.84 -19.46 14.91
C ARG A 317 11.33 -19.92 13.53
N GLU A 318 12.61 -19.70 13.26
CA GLU A 318 13.29 -20.27 12.09
C GLU A 318 14.54 -21.01 12.60
N GLY A 319 14.65 -22.31 12.30
CA GLY A 319 15.78 -23.13 12.75
C GLY A 319 15.97 -23.17 14.27
N GLY A 320 14.89 -23.09 15.06
CA GLY A 320 14.94 -23.08 16.53
C GLY A 320 15.28 -21.72 17.15
N LYS A 321 15.64 -20.70 16.36
CA LYS A 321 15.85 -19.33 16.84
C LYS A 321 14.57 -18.51 16.69
N VAL A 322 14.25 -17.71 17.71
CA VAL A 322 13.11 -16.77 17.66
C VAL A 322 13.51 -15.57 16.79
N VAL A 323 13.00 -15.52 15.56
CA VAL A 323 13.22 -14.40 14.62
C VAL A 323 12.27 -13.24 14.93
N ARG A 324 11.11 -13.54 15.51
CA ARG A 324 10.13 -12.54 15.93
C ARG A 324 9.46 -12.99 17.22
N GLN A 325 9.55 -12.19 18.28
CA GLN A 325 8.88 -12.46 19.56
C GLN A 325 7.37 -12.19 19.43
N ALA A 326 6.55 -12.99 20.11
CA ALA A 326 5.12 -12.72 20.23
C ALA A 326 4.86 -11.44 21.02
N PHE A 327 3.70 -10.83 20.80
CA PHE A 327 3.18 -9.79 21.68
C PHE A 327 2.82 -10.38 23.07
N PRO A 328 2.92 -9.61 24.16
CA PRO A 328 2.56 -10.07 25.50
C PRO A 328 1.17 -10.71 25.53
N ALA A 329 1.05 -11.83 26.23
CA ALA A 329 -0.22 -12.53 26.35
C ALA A 329 -1.20 -11.71 27.21
N PRO A 330 -2.48 -11.61 26.83
CA PRO A 330 -3.46 -10.96 27.67
C PRO A 330 -3.64 -11.75 28.97
N ARG A 331 -3.94 -11.03 30.06
CA ARG A 331 -4.37 -11.63 31.31
C ARG A 331 -5.68 -12.39 31.10
N ARG A 332 -5.90 -13.44 31.91
CA ARG A 332 -7.11 -14.27 31.88
C ARG A 332 -8.32 -13.60 32.54
N THR A 333 -8.49 -12.30 32.30
CA THR A 333 -9.59 -11.46 32.79
C THR A 333 -10.57 -11.21 31.65
N GLN A 334 -11.83 -10.89 31.99
CA GLN A 334 -12.82 -10.38 31.04
C GLN A 334 -13.20 -8.95 31.48
N PRO A 335 -13.01 -7.92 30.63
CA PRO A 335 -12.40 -7.96 29.30
C PRO A 335 -10.91 -8.35 29.32
N ARG A 336 -10.37 -8.80 28.19
CA ARG A 336 -8.94 -9.15 28.06
C ARG A 336 -8.08 -7.91 28.25
N THR A 337 -7.26 -7.91 29.29
CA THR A 337 -6.36 -6.79 29.62
C THR A 337 -4.89 -7.18 29.50
N TYR A 338 -4.05 -6.25 29.11
CA TYR A 338 -2.61 -6.40 28.99
C TYR A 338 -1.91 -5.70 30.15
N ASP A 339 -0.80 -6.27 30.61
CA ASP A 339 0.07 -5.60 31.57
C ASP A 339 0.83 -4.46 30.89
N GLU A 340 0.67 -3.25 31.39
CA GLU A 340 1.27 -2.06 30.80
C GLU A 340 2.80 -2.16 30.65
N ARG A 341 3.49 -2.73 31.64
CA ARG A 341 4.96 -2.82 31.61
C ARG A 341 5.46 -3.82 30.57
N GLU A 342 4.74 -4.94 30.40
CA GLU A 342 5.07 -5.92 29.38
C GLU A 342 4.86 -5.36 27.97
N VAL A 343 3.78 -4.60 27.77
CA VAL A 343 3.52 -3.93 26.49
C VAL A 343 4.58 -2.86 26.23
N ASP A 344 4.90 -2.03 27.21
CA ASP A 344 5.93 -0.99 27.12
C ASP A 344 7.30 -1.62 26.75
N ALA A 345 7.74 -2.67 27.46
CA ALA A 345 9.00 -3.36 27.17
C ALA A 345 9.01 -4.01 25.78
N TRP A 346 7.87 -4.55 25.33
CA TRP A 346 7.76 -5.11 24.00
C TRP A 346 7.87 -4.03 22.91
N VAL A 347 7.17 -2.90 23.09
CA VAL A 347 7.17 -1.76 22.18
C VAL A 347 8.56 -1.12 22.13
N GLU A 348 9.22 -0.92 23.26
CA GLU A 348 10.61 -0.44 23.32
C GLU A 348 11.55 -1.29 22.48
N LYS A 349 11.51 -2.61 22.67
CA LYS A 349 12.42 -3.54 22.00
C LYS A 349 12.09 -3.75 20.52
N HIS A 350 10.82 -3.82 20.14
CA HIS A 350 10.39 -4.24 18.80
C HIS A 350 9.89 -3.09 17.93
N ARG A 351 9.61 -1.93 18.53
CA ARG A 351 9.12 -0.71 17.88
C ARG A 351 9.82 0.52 18.47
N PRO A 352 11.17 0.57 18.43
CA PRO A 352 11.94 1.62 19.10
C PRO A 352 11.55 3.03 18.66
N HIS A 353 11.14 3.18 17.39
CA HIS A 353 10.64 4.45 16.84
C HIS A 353 9.30 4.90 17.45
N VAL A 354 8.40 3.98 17.78
CA VAL A 354 7.14 4.28 18.46
C VAL A 354 7.43 4.64 19.91
N TRP A 355 8.32 3.87 20.55
CA TRP A 355 8.70 4.10 21.93
C TRP A 355 9.34 5.47 22.16
N ALA A 356 10.26 5.89 21.29
CA ALA A 356 10.87 7.21 21.39
C ALA A 356 9.87 8.34 21.19
N ALA A 357 8.94 8.18 20.24
CA ALA A 357 7.86 9.15 20.05
C ALA A 357 6.97 9.24 21.31
N PHE A 358 6.67 8.10 21.95
CA PHE A 358 5.91 8.03 23.20
C PHE A 358 6.65 8.68 24.39
N LYS A 359 7.96 8.47 24.51
CA LYS A 359 8.79 9.08 25.57
C LYS A 359 9.09 10.57 25.34
N GLY A 360 8.72 11.12 24.19
CA GLY A 360 8.94 12.54 23.87
C GLY A 360 10.41 12.89 23.59
N THR A 361 11.27 11.91 23.34
CA THR A 361 12.70 12.12 23.05
C THR A 361 12.98 12.53 21.60
N GLY A 362 11.93 12.87 20.84
CA GLY A 362 11.99 13.18 19.42
C GLY A 362 11.76 11.95 18.54
N PRO A 363 11.89 12.07 17.20
CA PRO A 363 11.89 10.90 16.33
C PRO A 363 13.13 10.05 16.67
N ALA A 364 12.95 8.82 17.16
CA ALA A 364 14.08 7.89 17.14
C ALA A 364 14.39 7.56 15.68
N LEU A 365 15.49 8.14 15.23
CA LEU A 365 16.08 7.75 13.98
C LEU A 365 16.74 6.39 14.19
N VAL A 366 16.40 5.42 13.33
CA VAL A 366 17.05 4.11 13.33
C VAL A 366 18.52 4.26 12.94
N HIS A 367 18.80 5.17 12.02
CA HIS A 367 20.14 5.63 11.69
C HIS A 367 20.17 7.15 11.68
N GLU A 368 21.27 7.73 12.14
CA GLU A 368 21.50 9.16 12.03
C GLU A 368 21.41 9.61 10.57
N LEU A 369 20.97 10.86 10.38
CA LEU A 369 20.91 11.44 9.05
C LEU A 369 22.34 11.57 8.51
N PRO A 370 22.61 11.16 7.26
CA PRO A 370 23.97 11.20 6.73
C PRO A 370 24.54 12.62 6.73
N GLU A 371 25.85 12.78 6.84
CA GLU A 371 26.45 14.12 6.68
C GLU A 371 26.36 14.59 5.21
N GLY A 372 26.30 15.91 5.00
CA GLY A 372 26.31 16.52 3.67
C GLY A 372 25.86 17.99 3.68
N ASP A 373 26.03 18.67 2.55
CA ASP A 373 25.64 20.08 2.43
C ASP A 373 24.10 20.19 2.48
N PRO A 374 23.52 21.07 3.33
CA PRO A 374 22.08 21.35 3.36
C PRO A 374 21.46 21.65 1.98
N ARG A 375 22.25 22.22 1.05
CA ARG A 375 21.83 22.58 -0.32
C ARG A 375 22.13 21.50 -1.36
N ASP A 376 22.61 20.33 -0.95
CA ASP A 376 22.69 19.17 -1.84
C ASP A 376 21.31 18.85 -2.39
N LEU A 377 21.24 18.64 -3.70
CA LEU A 377 20.01 18.19 -4.37
C LEU A 377 19.97 16.68 -4.35
N LEU A 378 19.02 16.15 -3.58
CA LEU A 378 18.73 14.73 -3.44
C LEU A 378 17.64 14.34 -4.43
N ASP A 379 17.89 13.32 -5.22
CA ASP A 379 16.88 12.77 -6.11
C ASP A 379 15.84 11.93 -5.35
N ILE A 380 14.85 11.38 -6.05
CA ILE A 380 13.81 10.56 -5.42
C ILE A 380 14.34 9.27 -4.76
N ASN A 381 15.45 8.70 -5.26
CA ASN A 381 16.08 7.52 -4.68
C ASN A 381 16.85 7.91 -3.41
N ASP A 382 17.58 9.03 -3.45
CA ASP A 382 18.29 9.58 -2.30
C ASP A 382 17.30 9.94 -1.19
N PHE A 383 16.17 10.58 -1.53
CA PHE A 383 15.09 10.85 -0.58
C PHE A 383 14.58 9.55 0.05
N ALA A 384 14.33 8.52 -0.77
CA ALA A 384 13.84 7.22 -0.30
C ALA A 384 14.82 6.51 0.62
N GLU A 385 16.12 6.64 0.33
CA GLU A 385 17.19 6.10 1.17
C GLU A 385 17.28 6.83 2.50
N VAL A 386 17.40 8.17 2.49
CA VAL A 386 17.48 8.97 3.71
C VAL A 386 16.26 8.73 4.60
N LEU A 387 15.05 8.82 4.05
CA LEU A 387 13.82 8.60 4.81
C LEU A 387 13.74 7.16 5.32
N GLY A 388 14.07 6.17 4.48
CA GLY A 388 13.97 4.77 4.83
C GLY A 388 14.99 4.35 5.90
N MET A 389 16.26 4.69 5.72
CA MET A 389 17.31 4.40 6.69
C MET A 389 17.02 5.09 8.02
N ALA A 390 16.65 6.37 7.98
CA ALA A 390 16.37 7.12 9.20
C ALA A 390 15.14 6.61 9.96
N THR A 391 14.09 6.11 9.29
CA THR A 391 12.84 5.74 9.98
C THR A 391 12.67 4.24 10.24
N ARG A 392 13.28 3.37 9.43
CA ARG A 392 13.05 1.92 9.47
C ARG A 392 14.31 1.07 9.30
N GLY A 393 15.49 1.68 9.13
CA GLY A 393 16.74 0.95 8.93
C GLY A 393 16.90 0.34 7.53
N GLU A 394 16.00 0.64 6.60
CA GLU A 394 16.06 0.16 5.21
C GLU A 394 15.56 1.22 4.22
N ALA A 395 16.28 1.42 3.12
CA ALA A 395 15.89 2.37 2.06
C ALA A 395 14.48 2.06 1.53
N LEU A 396 13.61 3.08 1.40
CA LEU A 396 12.28 2.95 0.82
C LEU A 396 12.35 2.59 -0.67
N ALA A 397 11.37 1.84 -1.15
CA ALA A 397 11.20 1.64 -2.59
C ALA A 397 10.87 2.98 -3.24
N ARG A 398 11.47 3.26 -4.41
CA ARG A 398 11.26 4.50 -5.18
C ARG A 398 9.78 4.76 -5.43
N GLU A 399 9.03 3.72 -5.77
CA GLU A 399 7.59 3.79 -6.05
C GLU A 399 6.79 4.23 -4.83
N THR A 400 7.26 3.90 -3.62
CA THR A 400 6.62 4.30 -2.37
C THR A 400 6.77 5.80 -2.15
N VAL A 401 7.98 6.34 -2.37
CA VAL A 401 8.23 7.79 -2.26
C VAL A 401 7.50 8.55 -3.37
N HIS A 402 7.45 8.01 -4.58
CA HIS A 402 6.66 8.59 -5.67
C HIS A 402 5.17 8.65 -5.31
N ALA A 403 4.63 7.58 -4.72
CA ALA A 403 3.25 7.56 -4.23
C ALA A 403 3.03 8.55 -3.07
N TYR A 404 4.02 8.74 -2.18
CA TYR A 404 3.94 9.75 -1.12
C TYR A 404 3.96 11.16 -1.69
N HIS A 405 4.83 11.44 -2.65
CA HIS A 405 4.89 12.73 -3.33
C HIS A 405 3.57 13.07 -4.02
N ALA A 406 3.03 12.13 -4.81
CA ALA A 406 1.76 12.30 -5.50
C ALA A 406 0.56 12.52 -4.56
N ARG A 407 0.66 12.06 -3.31
CA ARG A 407 -0.35 12.25 -2.25
C ARG A 407 -0.09 13.47 -1.35
N GLY A 408 0.97 14.24 -1.57
CA GLY A 408 1.37 15.35 -0.70
C GLY A 408 1.81 14.91 0.71
N GLN A 409 2.20 13.63 0.86
CA GLN A 409 2.62 13.02 2.12
C GLN A 409 4.08 13.28 2.46
N ILE A 410 4.87 13.72 1.48
CA ILE A 410 6.20 14.31 1.64
C ILE A 410 6.19 15.74 1.07
N PRO A 411 7.20 16.58 1.36
CA PRO A 411 7.30 17.91 0.78
C PRO A 411 7.34 17.84 -0.75
N PHE A 412 6.84 18.89 -1.41
CA PHE A 412 7.07 19.07 -2.84
C PHE A 412 8.56 19.21 -3.14
N ALA A 413 8.96 18.80 -4.33
CA ALA A 413 10.33 18.96 -4.81
C ALA A 413 10.72 20.45 -4.82
N ASP A 414 11.90 20.75 -4.29
CA ASP A 414 12.46 22.10 -4.30
C ASP A 414 12.91 22.52 -5.71
N ARG A 415 13.25 21.53 -6.54
CA ARG A 415 13.65 21.67 -7.93
C ARG A 415 12.91 20.64 -8.78
N THR A 416 12.38 21.09 -9.91
CA THR A 416 11.73 20.22 -10.91
C THR A 416 12.47 20.29 -12.23
N ALA A 417 12.23 19.31 -13.11
CA ALA A 417 12.70 19.40 -14.48
C ALA A 417 12.24 20.73 -15.10
N ASP A 418 13.16 21.43 -15.75
CA ASP A 418 12.94 22.67 -16.49
C ASP A 418 12.53 23.90 -15.66
N ASP A 419 12.85 23.95 -14.37
CA ASP A 419 12.64 25.14 -13.53
C ASP A 419 13.56 26.34 -13.83
N GLY A 420 14.42 26.22 -14.85
CA GLY A 420 15.33 27.27 -15.31
C GLY A 420 16.47 27.62 -14.33
N LYS A 421 16.57 26.94 -13.19
CA LYS A 421 17.58 27.22 -12.16
C LYS A 421 18.83 26.35 -12.34
N LYS A 422 19.94 26.74 -11.70
CA LYS A 422 21.22 25.99 -11.69
C LYS A 422 21.46 25.31 -10.33
N PRO A 423 22.08 24.11 -10.27
CA PRO A 423 22.36 23.22 -11.40
C PRO A 423 21.06 22.73 -12.06
N ARG A 424 21.12 22.35 -13.33
CA ARG A 424 19.96 21.80 -14.03
C ARG A 424 19.65 20.41 -13.46
N VAL A 425 18.37 20.15 -13.20
CA VAL A 425 17.89 18.82 -12.79
C VAL A 425 16.99 18.22 -13.87
N PHE A 426 16.98 16.88 -13.98
CA PHE A 426 16.19 16.14 -14.98
C PHE A 426 14.93 15.46 -14.39
N GLN A 427 14.78 15.51 -13.08
CA GLN A 427 13.65 14.95 -12.33
C GLN A 427 13.45 15.78 -11.06
N ASP A 428 12.42 15.47 -10.30
CA ASP A 428 12.15 16.06 -8.99
C ASP A 428 13.33 15.82 -8.04
N HIS A 429 13.86 16.91 -7.46
CA HIS A 429 14.88 16.87 -6.42
C HIS A 429 14.46 17.72 -5.22
N TRP A 430 14.95 17.34 -4.05
CA TRP A 430 14.77 18.04 -2.78
C TRP A 430 16.12 18.50 -2.28
N TYR A 431 16.18 19.66 -1.65
CA TYR A 431 17.34 20.02 -0.85
C TYR A 431 17.45 19.06 0.33
N ARG A 432 18.68 18.68 0.68
CA ARG A 432 18.96 17.85 1.85
C ARG A 432 18.29 18.41 3.11
N GLU A 433 18.32 19.73 3.31
CA GLU A 433 17.64 20.39 4.43
C GLU A 433 16.12 20.15 4.44
N THR A 434 15.48 20.13 3.28
CA THR A 434 14.04 19.87 3.15
C THR A 434 13.74 18.44 3.55
N VAL A 435 14.56 17.48 3.09
CA VAL A 435 14.44 16.07 3.48
C VAL A 435 14.66 15.91 4.98
N TYR A 436 15.69 16.55 5.56
CA TYR A 436 16.05 16.39 6.96
C TYR A 436 15.02 17.00 7.88
N ARG A 437 14.58 18.23 7.56
CA ARG A 437 13.48 18.89 8.26
C ARG A 437 12.22 18.02 8.21
N PHE A 438 11.93 17.42 7.05
CA PHE A 438 10.81 16.51 6.94
C PHE A 438 10.98 15.29 7.86
N VAL A 439 12.10 14.57 7.78
CA VAL A 439 12.36 13.39 8.63
C VAL A 439 12.26 13.74 10.11
N LEU A 440 12.90 14.84 10.54
CA LEU A 440 12.92 15.29 11.94
C LEU A 440 11.55 15.80 12.42
N SER A 441 10.73 16.34 11.53
CA SER A 441 9.37 16.79 11.88
C SER A 441 8.38 15.65 12.12
N ARG A 442 8.72 14.40 11.76
CA ARG A 442 7.81 13.26 11.87
C ARG A 442 7.71 12.77 13.31
N ARG A 443 6.52 12.92 13.90
CA ARG A 443 6.14 12.19 15.13
C ARG A 443 5.66 10.78 14.76
N GLY A 444 6.58 9.84 14.75
CA GLY A 444 6.31 8.40 14.61
C GLY A 444 5.98 7.92 13.18
N PRO A 445 5.86 6.59 13.01
CA PRO A 445 5.55 5.97 11.72
C PRO A 445 4.04 6.08 11.44
N GLY A 446 3.69 6.47 10.21
CA GLY A 446 2.38 6.11 9.64
C GLY A 446 1.22 7.12 9.75
N ARG A 447 1.33 8.26 10.45
CA ARG A 447 0.34 9.34 10.27
C ARG A 447 0.65 10.13 9.00
N PHE A 448 0.12 9.65 7.89
CA PHE A 448 0.01 10.41 6.65
C PHE A 448 -1.38 11.05 6.56
N GLY A 449 -1.67 11.97 7.49
CA GLY A 449 -2.85 12.82 7.36
C GLY A 449 -2.65 13.86 6.25
N PRO A 450 -3.72 14.42 5.68
CA PRO A 450 -3.60 15.61 4.83
C PRO A 450 -2.90 16.71 5.63
N ARG A 451 -1.95 17.41 5.00
CA ARG A 451 -1.38 18.64 5.55
C ARG A 451 -2.52 19.66 5.64
N SER A 452 -2.77 20.15 6.86
CA SER A 452 -3.57 21.34 7.14
C SER A 452 -2.92 22.58 6.53
#